data_AF-A0A0G0VUV9-F1
#
_entry.id   AF-A0A0G0VUV9-F1
#
_cell.length_a   1.000
_cell.length_b   1.000
_cell.length_c   1.000
_cell.angle_alpha   90.00
_cell.angle_beta   90.00
_cell.angle_gamma   90.00
#
_symmetry.space_group_name_H-M   'P 1'
#
loop_
_entity.id
_entity.type
_entity.pdbx_description
1 polymer ?
#
loop_
_entity_poly.entity_id
_entity_poly.type
_entity_poly.pdbx_seq_one_letter_code
_entity_poly.pdbx_strand_id
1 'polypeptide(L)'
;MVENTGISFGITLPGVIMAEMLSLVIIGILLIKNKKNFGWWFLMIGGGLNLGERLLYGRVTDYWPIFKTRIYNNINDYLIFIGLIMVILGKWKKSK
;
A
#
# COMPACT_ATOMS: atom_id res chain seq x y z
N MET A 1 18.77 2.11 -3.88
CA MET A 1 17.86 0.99 -3.57
C MET A 1 18.11 0.60 -2.13
N VAL A 2 17.06 0.42 -1.35
CA VAL A 2 17.07 0.10 0.08
C VAL A 2 16.14 -1.09 0.27
N GLU A 3 16.58 -2.06 1.05
CA GLU A 3 15.75 -3.21 1.40
C GLU A 3 14.96 -2.90 2.67
N ASN A 4 13.65 -3.07 2.59
CA ASN A 4 12.75 -2.77 3.70
C ASN A 4 12.09 -4.05 4.21
N THR A 5 12.53 -4.50 5.38
CA THR A 5 11.95 -5.64 6.11
C THR A 5 10.75 -5.22 6.98
N GLY A 6 10.58 -3.92 7.22
CA GLY A 6 9.51 -3.31 7.99
C GLY A 6 8.40 -2.74 7.12
N ILE A 7 7.63 -1.80 7.65
CA ILE A 7 6.62 -1.01 6.94
C ILE A 7 7.22 0.33 6.47
N SER A 8 6.38 1.27 6.04
CA SER A 8 6.79 2.63 5.68
C SER A 8 7.71 3.24 6.74
N PHE A 9 8.68 4.03 6.28
CA PHE A 9 9.74 4.64 7.12
C PHE A 9 10.69 3.64 7.81
N GLY A 10 10.71 2.37 7.36
CA GLY A 10 11.62 1.35 7.88
C GLY A 10 11.25 0.83 9.27
N ILE A 11 10.02 1.05 9.73
CA ILE A 11 9.56 0.58 11.03
C ILE A 11 9.37 -0.94 10.99
N THR A 12 10.18 -1.68 11.73
CA THR A 12 10.07 -3.15 11.81
C THR A 12 9.02 -3.55 12.85
N LEU A 13 8.05 -4.36 12.44
CA LEU A 13 7.00 -4.88 13.32
C LEU A 13 6.92 -6.41 13.22
N PRO A 14 6.80 -7.13 14.34
CA PRO A 14 6.51 -8.56 14.30
C PRO A 14 5.15 -8.78 13.63
N GLY A 15 5.07 -9.81 12.76
CA GLY A 15 3.83 -10.15 12.07
C GLY A 15 3.41 -9.20 10.94
N VAL A 16 4.34 -8.41 10.38
CA VAL A 16 4.05 -7.48 9.27
C VAL A 16 3.31 -8.14 8.10
N ILE A 17 3.74 -9.35 7.70
CA ILE A 17 3.10 -10.12 6.61
C ILE A 17 1.64 -10.43 6.95
N MET A 18 1.37 -10.87 8.19
CA MET A 18 0.01 -11.18 8.63
C MET A 18 -0.87 -9.92 8.69
N ALA A 19 -0.33 -8.80 9.18
CA ALA A 19 -1.04 -7.52 9.19
C ALA A 19 -1.37 -7.02 7.77
N GLU A 20 -0.44 -7.18 6.82
CA GLU A 20 -0.63 -6.82 5.41
C GLU A 20 -1.67 -7.73 4.73
N MET A 21 -1.61 -9.04 4.97
CA MET A 21 -2.63 -9.99 4.49
C MET A 21 -4.03 -9.64 5.02
N LEU A 22 -4.17 -9.38 6.33
CA LEU A 22 -5.45 -8.96 6.93
C LEU A 22 -5.95 -7.65 6.32
N SER A 23 -5.06 -6.68 6.12
CA SER A 23 -5.39 -5.41 5.48
C SER A 23 -5.90 -5.62 4.06
N LEU A 24 -5.26 -6.47 3.26
CA LEU A 24 -5.71 -6.80 1.90
C LEU A 24 -7.06 -7.53 1.89
N VAL A 25 -7.33 -8.41 2.84
CA VAL A 25 -8.65 -9.05 2.97
C VAL A 25 -9.73 -7.99 3.23
N ILE A 26 -9.49 -7.07 4.17
CA ILE A 26 -10.43 -5.98 4.49
C ILE A 26 -10.64 -5.08 3.27
N ILE A 27 -9.56 -4.64 2.62
CA ILE A 27 -9.61 -3.82 1.40
C ILE A 27 -10.36 -4.56 0.28
N GLY A 28 -10.15 -5.86 0.12
CA GLY A 28 -10.85 -6.70 -0.86
C GLY A 28 -12.36 -6.76 -0.62
N ILE A 29 -12.78 -6.94 0.63
CA ILE A 29 -14.20 -6.89 1.01
C ILE A 29 -14.80 -5.50 0.71
N LEU A 30 -14.08 -4.43 1.03
CA LEU A 30 -14.52 -3.06 0.77
C LEU A 30 -14.57 -2.74 -0.72
N LEU A 31 -13.62 -3.25 -1.50
CA LEU A 31 -13.57 -3.13 -2.95
C LEU A 31 -14.80 -3.79 -3.60
N ILE A 32 -15.19 -5.00 -3.16
CA ILE A 32 -16.40 -5.68 -3.67
C ILE A 32 -17.63 -4.80 -3.48
N LYS A 33 -17.74 -4.07 -2.36
CA LYS A 33 -18.85 -3.14 -2.08
C LYS A 33 -18.73 -1.81 -2.82
N ASN A 34 -17.54 -1.41 -3.27
CA ASN A 34 -17.24 -0.07 -3.80
C ASN A 34 -16.54 -0.10 -5.16
N LYS A 35 -16.82 -1.08 -6.01
CA LYS A 35 -16.11 -1.37 -7.28
C LYS A 35 -15.95 -0.17 -8.22
N LYS A 36 -16.85 0.83 -8.16
CA LYS A 36 -16.81 2.06 -8.97
C LYS A 36 -15.73 3.06 -8.54
N ASN A 37 -15.20 2.97 -7.32
CA ASN A 37 -14.11 3.83 -6.89
C ASN A 37 -12.78 3.11 -7.15
N PHE A 38 -12.07 3.57 -8.19
CA PHE A 38 -10.78 3.03 -8.59
C PHE A 38 -9.73 3.07 -7.46
N GLY A 39 -9.85 3.95 -6.47
CA GLY A 39 -8.91 4.00 -5.35
C GLY A 39 -8.78 2.66 -4.61
N TRP A 40 -9.87 1.90 -4.48
CA TRP A 40 -9.81 0.56 -3.87
C TRP A 40 -8.98 -0.43 -4.69
N TRP A 41 -9.01 -0.31 -6.02
CA TRP A 41 -8.20 -1.16 -6.92
C TRP A 41 -6.72 -0.85 -6.78
N PHE A 42 -6.37 0.44 -6.68
CA PHE A 42 -4.99 0.88 -6.47
C PHE A 42 -4.44 0.38 -5.13
N LEU A 43 -5.25 0.43 -4.06
CA LEU A 43 -4.88 -0.14 -2.76
C LEU A 43 -4.65 -1.65 -2.84
N MET A 44 -5.53 -2.39 -3.52
CA MET A 44 -5.38 -3.85 -3.69
C MET A 44 -4.15 -4.22 -4.50
N ILE A 45 -3.90 -3.54 -5.62
CA ILE A 45 -2.77 -3.84 -6.50
C ILE A 45 -1.45 -3.46 -5.80
N GLY A 46 -1.35 -2.24 -5.27
CA GLY A 46 -0.13 -1.80 -4.60
C GLY A 46 0.20 -2.65 -3.36
N GLY A 47 -0.76 -2.89 -2.48
CA GLY A 47 -0.55 -3.76 -1.32
C GLY A 47 -0.28 -5.21 -1.71
N GLY A 48 -0.95 -5.72 -2.75
CA GLY A 48 -0.73 -7.09 -3.24
C GLY A 48 0.67 -7.30 -3.81
N LEU A 49 1.21 -6.31 -4.54
CA LEU A 49 2.57 -6.37 -5.07
C LEU A 49 3.62 -6.28 -3.95
N ASN A 50 3.46 -5.38 -2.97
CA ASN A 50 4.34 -5.31 -1.80
C ASN A 50 4.32 -6.61 -0.99
N LEU A 51 3.14 -7.18 -0.73
CA LEU A 51 3.01 -8.48 -0.09
C LEU A 51 3.71 -9.58 -0.91
N GLY A 52 3.55 -9.57 -2.23
CA GLY A 52 4.22 -10.50 -3.15
C GLY A 52 5.74 -10.46 -3.00
N GLU A 53 6.33 -9.27 -2.98
CA GLU A 53 7.78 -9.12 -2.72
C GLU A 53 8.18 -9.68 -1.36
N ARG A 54 7.42 -9.40 -0.30
CA ARG A 54 7.70 -9.95 1.04
C ARG A 54 7.63 -11.46 1.08
N LEU A 55 6.65 -12.07 0.42
CA LEU A 55 6.48 -13.53 0.42
C LEU A 55 7.59 -14.23 -0.38
N LEU A 56 8.06 -13.61 -1.47
CA LEU A 56 9.10 -14.18 -2.33
C LEU A 56 10.53 -13.93 -1.83
N TYR A 57 10.79 -12.75 -1.28
CA TYR A 57 12.14 -12.28 -0.97
C TYR A 57 12.36 -11.95 0.52
N GLY A 58 11.31 -12.04 1.35
CA GLY A 58 11.36 -11.66 2.77
C GLY A 58 11.43 -10.15 3.03
N ARG A 59 11.34 -9.32 1.99
CA ARG A 59 11.55 -7.86 2.04
C ARG A 59 10.86 -7.16 0.87
N VAL A 60 10.68 -5.84 1.01
CA VAL A 60 10.22 -4.94 -0.05
C VAL A 60 11.40 -4.12 -0.56
N THR A 61 11.47 -3.90 -1.88
CA THR A 61 12.58 -3.18 -2.50
C THR A 61 12.22 -1.72 -2.77
N ASP A 62 12.81 -0.79 -2.01
CA ASP A 62 12.58 0.64 -2.16
C ASP A 62 13.66 1.27 -3.05
N TYR A 63 13.30 1.77 -4.23
CA TYR A 63 14.28 2.23 -5.23
C TYR A 63 14.17 3.70 -5.61
N TRP A 64 13.08 4.38 -5.26
CA TRP A 64 12.85 5.78 -5.61
C TRP A 64 13.11 6.71 -4.42
N PRO A 65 14.17 7.55 -4.46
CA PRO A 65 14.41 8.52 -3.40
C PRO A 65 13.42 9.68 -3.46
N ILE A 66 12.83 10.06 -2.33
CA ILE A 66 12.03 11.28 -2.24
C ILE A 66 12.97 12.49 -2.16
N PHE A 67 12.76 13.48 -3.03
CA PHE A 67 13.61 14.66 -3.19
C PHE A 67 13.92 15.35 -1.85
N LYS A 68 15.22 15.60 -1.59
CA LYS A 68 15.74 16.22 -0.36
C LYS A 68 15.44 15.47 0.94
N THR A 69 15.06 14.20 0.88
CA THR A 69 14.89 13.35 2.07
C THR A 69 15.82 12.12 2.01
N ARG A 70 15.93 11.40 3.12
CA ARG A 70 16.60 10.08 3.16
C ARG A 70 15.62 8.92 2.98
N ILE A 71 14.37 9.21 2.62
CA ILE A 71 13.29 8.22 2.49
C ILE A 71 13.28 7.72 1.05
N TYR A 72 13.13 6.40 0.93
CA TYR A 72 12.93 5.71 -0.34
C TYR A 72 11.55 5.07 -0.33
N ASN A 73 10.90 5.10 -1.48
CA ASN A 73 9.65 4.41 -1.75
C ASN A 73 9.80 3.57 -3.03
N ASN A 74 8.80 2.75 -3.32
CA ASN A 74 8.65 2.08 -4.60
C ASN A 74 7.35 2.50 -5.31
N ILE A 75 7.12 1.98 -6.52
CA ILE A 75 5.88 2.22 -7.27
C ILE A 75 4.63 1.74 -6.50
N ASN A 76 4.74 0.66 -5.74
CA ASN A 76 3.63 0.06 -4.99
C ASN A 76 3.15 1.02 -3.87
N ASP A 77 4.07 1.69 -3.19
CA ASP A 77 3.76 2.70 -2.18
C ASP A 77 3.01 3.88 -2.77
N TYR A 78 3.39 4.32 -3.98
CA TYR A 78 2.66 5.37 -4.69
C TYR A 78 1.27 4.92 -5.11
N LEU A 79 1.09 3.67 -5.55
CA LEU A 79 -0.23 3.10 -5.84
C LEU A 79 -1.10 3.11 -4.58
N ILE A 80 -0.57 2.66 -3.44
CA ILE A 80 -1.29 2.66 -2.16
C ILE A 80 -1.67 4.10 -1.76
N PHE A 81 -0.73 5.04 -1.84
CA PHE A 81 -0.96 6.43 -1.47
C PHE A 81 -2.02 7.11 -2.34
N ILE A 82 -1.90 6.99 -3.67
CA ILE A 82 -2.89 7.52 -4.62
C ILE A 82 -4.26 6.87 -4.40
N GLY A 83 -4.28 5.55 -4.21
CA GLY A 83 -5.51 4.80 -3.93
C GLY A 83 -6.23 5.30 -2.69
N LEU A 84 -5.49 5.55 -1.60
CA LEU A 84 -6.03 6.10 -0.37
C LEU A 84 -6.65 7.50 -0.58
N ILE A 85 -5.93 8.40 -1.28
CA ILE A 85 -6.44 9.75 -1.60
C ILE A 85 -7.75 9.65 -2.38
N MET A 86 -7.81 8.80 -3.40
CA MET A 86 -9.02 8.60 -4.22
C MET A 86 -10.19 8.05 -3.41
N VAL A 87 -9.94 7.14 -2.47
CA VAL A 87 -10.98 6.63 -1.55
C VAL A 87 -11.54 7.76 -0.68
N ILE A 88 -10.66 8.56 -0.08
CA ILE A 88 -11.05 9.67 0.81
C ILE A 88 -11.83 10.73 0.05
N LEU A 89 -11.30 11.23 -1.07
CA LEU A 89 -11.97 12.26 -1.90
C LEU A 89 -13.30 11.76 -2.47
N GLY A 90 -13.35 10.49 -2.89
CA GLY A 90 -14.58 9.87 -3.39
C GLY A 90 -15.67 9.77 -2.33
N LYS A 91 -15.31 9.54 -1.05
CA LYS A 91 -16.28 9.57 0.06
C LYS A 91 -16.69 10.99 0.41
N TRP A 92 -15.76 11.95 0.42
CA TRP A 92 -16.07 13.34 0.73
C TRP A 92 -17.06 13.94 -0.28
N LYS A 93 -16.88 13.67 -1.58
CA LYS A 93 -17.82 14.14 -2.62
C LYS A 93 -19.24 13.59 -2.48
N LYS A 94 -19.42 12.38 -1.92
CA LYS A 94 -20.74 11.79 -1.68
C LYS A 94 -21.44 12.34 -0.43
N SER A 95 -20.69 12.96 0.47
CA SER A 95 -21.20 13.51 1.73
C SER A 95 -21.68 14.96 1.62
N LYS A 96 -21.38 15.63 0.49
CA LYS A 96 -21.92 16.93 0.10
C LYS A 96 -23.02 16.72 -0.93
#